data_AF-A0A497N8C5-F1
#
_entry.id   AF-A0A497N8C5-F1
#
_cell.length_a   1.000
_cell.length_b   1.000
_cell.length_c   1.000
_cell.angle_alpha   90.00
_cell.angle_beta   90.00
_cell.angle_gamma   90.00
#
_symmetry.space_group_name_H-M   'P 1'
#
loop_
_entity.id
_entity.type
_entity.pdbx_description
1 polymer ?
#
loop_
_entity_poly.entity_id
_entity_poly.type
_entity_poly.pdbx_seq_one_letter_code
_entity_poly.pdbx_strand_id
1 'polypeptide(L)'
;MVDKEKARDTVRSFLEKMGVEAIYWDPEGERFVLPYDIEGARVLVYVMFLEDYEWVVTLADLYDLNKLPQHVDKERFFQRLLVDNFMRYENRYGIDFEGHLVALAE
;
A
#
# COMPACT_ATOMS: atom_id res chain seq x y z
N MET A 1 25.31 -3.64 -4.92
CA MET A 1 24.45 -2.67 -5.62
C MET A 1 23.41 -3.44 -6.39
N VAL A 2 22.14 -3.23 -6.06
CA VAL A 2 21.03 -3.80 -6.81
C VAL A 2 20.97 -3.07 -8.16
N ASP A 3 20.73 -3.83 -9.23
CA ASP A 3 20.40 -3.25 -10.53
C ASP A 3 18.94 -2.77 -10.48
N LYS A 4 18.76 -1.47 -10.21
CA LYS A 4 17.45 -0.83 -10.01
C LYS A 4 16.51 -1.02 -11.19
N GLU A 5 17.04 -0.90 -12.41
CA GLU A 5 16.26 -1.06 -13.63
C GLU A 5 15.75 -2.49 -13.75
N LYS A 6 16.64 -3.48 -13.53
CA LYS A 6 16.26 -4.88 -13.54
C LYS A 6 15.24 -5.23 -12.45
N ALA A 7 15.39 -4.69 -11.24
CA ALA A 7 14.43 -4.91 -10.15
C ALA A 7 13.05 -4.34 -10.51
N ARG A 8 13.01 -3.11 -11.02
CA ARG A 8 11.78 -2.46 -11.49
C ARG A 8 11.11 -3.26 -12.61
N ASP A 9 11.86 -3.70 -13.61
CA ASP A 9 11.33 -4.46 -14.74
C ASP A 9 10.81 -5.84 -14.30
N THR A 10 11.48 -6.45 -13.32
CA THR A 10 11.03 -7.72 -12.74
C THR A 10 9.67 -7.54 -12.08
N VAL A 11 9.52 -6.56 -11.18
CA VAL A 11 8.25 -6.24 -10.51
C VAL A 11 7.16 -5.91 -11.54
N ARG A 12 7.46 -5.05 -12.52
CA ARG A 12 6.52 -4.71 -13.61
C ARG A 12 6.02 -5.95 -14.33
N SER A 13 6.92 -6.88 -14.68
CA SER A 13 6.54 -8.10 -15.39
C SER A 13 5.61 -9.00 -14.56
N PHE A 14 5.75 -8.99 -13.22
CA PHE A 14 4.83 -9.71 -12.33
C PHE A 14 3.46 -9.05 -12.30
N LEU A 15 3.40 -7.72 -12.18
CA LEU A 15 2.14 -6.97 -12.20
C LEU A 15 1.37 -7.17 -13.52
N GLU A 16 2.08 -7.15 -14.65
CA GLU A 16 1.50 -7.43 -15.97
C GLU A 16 0.96 -8.87 -16.05
N LYS A 17 1.68 -9.87 -15.52
CA LYS A 17 1.22 -11.26 -15.44
C LYS A 17 0.00 -11.46 -14.53
N MET A 18 -0.12 -10.64 -13.49
CA MET A 18 -1.30 -10.62 -12.62
C MET A 18 -2.53 -10.00 -13.30
N GLY A 19 -2.37 -9.40 -14.49
CA GLY A 19 -3.45 -8.73 -15.21
C GLY A 19 -3.77 -7.35 -14.66
N VAL A 20 -2.82 -6.68 -14.00
CA VAL A 20 -3.00 -5.30 -13.57
C VAL A 20 -3.06 -4.40 -14.80
N GLU A 21 -4.23 -3.82 -15.08
CA GLU A 21 -4.49 -3.08 -16.32
C GLU A 21 -3.81 -1.71 -16.37
N ALA A 22 -3.68 -1.05 -15.20
CA ALA A 22 -3.17 0.30 -15.08
C ALA A 22 -1.94 0.32 -14.15
N ILE A 23 -0.75 0.44 -14.73
CA ILE A 23 0.53 0.48 -14.03
C ILE A 23 1.24 1.78 -14.39
N TYR A 24 1.35 2.70 -13.44
CA TYR A 24 2.05 3.97 -13.62
C TYR A 24 3.35 3.98 -12.82
N TRP A 25 4.44 4.51 -13.37
CA TRP A 25 5.69 4.73 -12.65
C TRP A 25 5.74 6.16 -12.13
N ASP A 26 5.92 6.31 -10.82
CA ASP A 26 6.19 7.56 -10.13
C ASP A 26 7.70 7.64 -9.82
N PRO A 27 8.49 8.44 -10.56
CA PRO A 27 9.92 8.54 -10.37
C PRO A 27 10.32 9.30 -9.10
N GLU A 28 9.47 10.19 -8.59
CA GLU A 28 9.77 10.98 -7.39
C GLU A 28 9.64 10.11 -6.13
N GLY A 29 8.60 9.28 -6.09
CA GLY A 29 8.37 8.32 -5.01
C GLY A 29 9.05 6.96 -5.20
N GLU A 30 9.83 6.76 -6.28
CA GLU A 30 10.41 5.47 -6.71
C GLU A 30 9.44 4.30 -6.54
N ARG A 31 8.25 4.40 -7.14
CA ARG A 31 7.15 3.44 -6.94
C ARG A 31 6.27 3.25 -8.16
N PHE A 32 5.61 2.10 -8.22
CA PHE A 32 4.45 1.93 -9.09
C PHE A 32 3.19 2.40 -8.40
N VAL A 33 2.32 3.09 -9.14
CA VAL A 33 0.98 3.52 -8.71
C VAL A 33 -0.05 2.71 -9.51
N LEU A 34 -0.90 1.98 -8.79
CA LEU A 34 -1.86 1.03 -9.32
C LEU A 34 -3.26 1.44 -8.84
N PRO A 35 -4.09 2.09 -9.66
CA PRO A 35 -5.45 2.43 -9.28
C PRO A 35 -6.37 1.20 -9.38
N TYR A 36 -7.12 0.93 -8.32
CA TYR A 36 -8.17 -0.08 -8.26
C TYR A 36 -9.53 0.55 -8.01
N ASP A 37 -10.56 -0.03 -8.60
CA ASP A 37 -11.95 0.19 -8.22
C ASP A 37 -12.41 -1.02 -7.40
N ILE A 38 -12.68 -0.79 -6.12
CA ILE A 38 -13.15 -1.80 -5.18
C ILE A 38 -14.54 -1.36 -4.71
N GLU A 39 -15.57 -2.04 -5.21
CA GLU A 39 -16.97 -1.75 -4.86
C GLU A 39 -17.38 -0.27 -5.07
N GLY A 40 -16.84 0.40 -6.09
CA GLY A 40 -17.10 1.81 -6.40
C GLY A 40 -16.21 2.79 -5.64
N ALA A 41 -15.34 2.30 -4.76
CA ALA A 41 -14.31 3.09 -4.10
C ALA A 41 -13.01 3.01 -4.91
N ARG A 42 -12.44 4.17 -5.25
CA ARG A 42 -11.10 4.24 -5.83
C ARG A 42 -10.07 4.08 -4.73
N VAL A 43 -9.26 3.03 -4.83
CA VAL A 43 -8.15 2.72 -3.93
C VAL A 43 -6.86 2.77 -4.73
N LEU A 44 -5.89 3.55 -4.26
CA LEU A 44 -4.56 3.56 -4.84
C LEU A 44 -3.68 2.54 -4.12
N VAL A 45 -3.08 1.64 -4.89
CA VAL A 45 -2.08 0.71 -4.40
C VAL A 45 -0.71 1.14 -4.92
N TYR A 46 0.27 1.18 -4.05
CA TYR A 46 1.64 1.53 -4.35
C TYR A 46 2.53 0.31 -4.21
N VAL A 47 3.44 0.10 -5.16
CA VAL A 47 4.54 -0.87 -5.03
C VAL A 47 5.83 -0.07 -4.96
N MET A 48 6.39 0.05 -3.76
CA MET A 48 7.50 0.93 -3.42
C MET A 48 8.79 0.16 -3.27
N PHE A 49 9.90 0.76 -3.69
CA PHE A 49 11.24 0.22 -3.49
C PHE A 49 11.91 0.95 -2.33
N LEU A 50 12.26 0.24 -1.26
CA LEU A 50 12.89 0.79 -0.06
C LEU A 50 14.35 0.33 0.06
N GLU A 51 15.13 1.04 0.87
CA GLU A 51 16.54 0.73 1.18
C GLU A 51 17.37 0.43 -0.09
N ASP A 52 17.38 1.36 -1.04
CA ASP A 52 18.09 1.21 -2.32
C ASP A 52 17.69 -0.05 -3.11
N TYR A 53 16.39 -0.37 -3.10
CA TYR A 53 15.76 -1.51 -3.81
C TYR A 53 16.09 -2.87 -3.17
N GLU A 54 16.53 -2.91 -1.91
CA GLU A 54 16.66 -4.16 -1.15
C GLU A 54 15.29 -4.73 -0.74
N TRP A 55 14.29 -3.87 -0.54
CA TRP A 55 12.93 -4.27 -0.19
C TRP A 55 11.91 -3.74 -1.19
N VAL A 56 10.87 -4.55 -1.46
CA VAL A 56 9.70 -4.16 -2.23
C VAL A 56 8.49 -4.26 -1.32
N VAL A 57 7.79 -3.15 -1.12
CA VAL A 57 6.62 -3.10 -0.24
C VAL A 57 5.39 -2.75 -1.07
N THR A 58 4.31 -3.49 -0.88
CA THR A 58 3.00 -3.16 -1.47
C THR A 58 2.13 -2.52 -0.40
N LEU A 59 1.57 -1.35 -0.70
CA LEU A 59 0.74 -0.57 0.21
C LEU A 59 -0.56 -0.15 -0.47
N ALA A 60 -1.70 -0.39 0.15
CA ALA A 60 -2.99 0.15 -0.27
C ALA A 60 -3.38 1.33 0.63
N ASP A 61 -3.66 2.49 0.03
CA ASP A 61 -4.19 3.67 0.74
C ASP A 61 -5.70 3.53 0.91
N LEU A 62 -6.13 3.25 2.14
CA LEU A 62 -7.51 2.86 2.43
C LEU A 62 -8.36 4.05 2.86
N TYR A 63 -7.82 4.92 3.73
CA TYR A 63 -8.63 5.97 4.33
C TYR A 63 -7.81 7.08 5.00
N ASP A 64 -8.14 8.34 4.71
CA ASP A 64 -7.61 9.49 5.43
C ASP A 64 -8.23 9.59 6.84
N LEU A 65 -7.44 9.31 7.88
CA LEU A 65 -7.93 9.30 9.26
C LEU A 65 -8.37 10.67 9.76
N ASN A 66 -7.99 11.76 9.08
CA ASN A 66 -8.47 13.10 9.41
C ASN A 66 -9.94 13.29 9.01
N LYS A 67 -10.48 12.44 8.14
CA LYS A 67 -11.90 12.43 7.72
C LYS A 67 -12.77 11.52 8.59
N LEU A 68 -12.20 10.88 9.62
CA LEU A 68 -12.97 10.05 10.55
C LEU A 68 -14.13 10.87 11.15
N PRO A 69 -15.38 10.35 11.09
CA PRO A 69 -16.51 11.03 11.69
C PRO A 69 -16.29 11.29 13.20
N GLN A 70 -16.76 12.43 13.69
CA GLN A 70 -16.54 12.85 15.09
C GLN A 70 -17.12 11.89 16.13
N HIS A 71 -18.13 11.10 15.76
CA HIS A 71 -18.76 10.11 16.65
C HIS A 71 -17.95 8.80 16.75
N VAL A 72 -16.89 8.63 15.96
CA VAL A 72 -16.04 7.44 16.02
C VAL A 72 -15.14 7.51 17.24
N ASP A 73 -15.25 6.50 18.10
CA ASP A 73 -14.29 6.25 19.17
C ASP A 73 -12.96 5.76 18.56
N LYS A 74 -11.98 6.67 18.52
CA LYS A 74 -10.66 6.39 17.95
C LYS A 74 -9.90 5.31 18.70
N GLU A 75 -10.03 5.26 20.03
CA GLU A 75 -9.33 4.26 20.84
C GLU A 75 -9.83 2.86 20.49
N ARG A 76 -11.15 2.68 20.49
CA ARG A 76 -11.77 1.40 20.12
C ARG A 76 -11.50 1.01 18.66
N PHE A 77 -11.48 2.00 17.75
CA PHE A 77 -11.14 1.78 16.35
C PHE A 77 -9.71 1.25 16.17
N PHE A 78 -8.71 1.92 16.77
CA PHE A 78 -7.32 1.47 16.68
C PHE A 78 -7.08 0.15 17.42
N GLN A 79 -7.72 -0.07 18.58
CA GLN A 79 -7.69 -1.37 19.25
C GLN A 79 -8.18 -2.48 18.32
N ARG A 80 -9.25 -2.24 17.54
CA ARG A 80 -9.75 -3.23 16.59
C ARG A 80 -8.74 -3.51 15.48
N LEU A 81 -8.12 -2.49 14.90
CA LEU A 81 -7.09 -2.67 13.86
C LEU A 81 -5.89 -3.48 14.36
N LEU A 82 -5.46 -3.26 15.61
CA LEU A 82 -4.37 -4.02 16.23
C LEU A 82 -4.74 -5.49 16.47
N VAL A 83 -5.97 -5.76 16.93
CA VAL A 83 -6.46 -7.13 17.08
C VAL A 83 -6.57 -7.82 15.73
N ASP A 84 -7.08 -7.14 14.70
CA ASP A 84 -7.18 -7.69 13.36
C ASP A 84 -5.78 -7.97 12.77
N ASN A 85 -4.79 -7.12 13.04
CA ASN A 85 -3.39 -7.38 12.66
C ASN A 85 -2.81 -8.65 13.27
N PHE A 86 -3.16 -9.00 14.52
CA PHE A 86 -2.71 -10.25 15.13
C PHE A 86 -3.22 -11.49 14.38
N MET A 87 -4.39 -11.39 13.74
CA MET A 87 -5.00 -12.49 12.99
C MET A 87 -4.54 -12.56 11.52
N ARG A 88 -3.85 -11.53 11.02
CA ARG A 88 -3.37 -11.46 9.63
C ARG A 88 -1.91 -11.89 9.55
N TYR A 89 -1.60 -12.79 8.62
CA TYR A 89 -0.24 -13.33 8.46
C TYR A 89 0.55 -12.70 7.31
N GLU A 90 -0.11 -12.26 6.25
CA GLU A 90 0.55 -11.80 5.01
C GLU A 90 0.50 -10.28 4.82
N ASN A 91 -0.45 -9.61 5.45
CA ASN A 91 -0.60 -8.16 5.39
C ASN A 91 -1.00 -7.60 6.75
N ARG A 92 -0.80 -6.30 6.92
CA ARG A 92 -1.10 -5.60 8.17
C ARG A 92 -1.58 -4.19 7.92
N TYR A 93 -2.47 -3.72 8.76
CA TYR A 93 -2.84 -2.32 8.82
C TYR A 93 -1.71 -1.51 9.44
N GLY A 94 -1.49 -0.32 8.88
CA GLY A 94 -0.57 0.68 9.38
C GLY A 94 -1.16 2.08 9.27
N ILE A 95 -0.40 3.05 9.76
CA ILE A 95 -0.68 4.47 9.56
C ILE A 95 0.57 5.05 8.91
N ASP A 96 0.41 5.72 7.77
CA ASP A 96 1.53 6.37 7.10
C ASP A 96 1.86 7.74 7.71
N PHE A 97 2.87 8.42 7.17
CA PHE A 97 3.33 9.71 7.67
C PHE A 97 2.33 10.85 7.42
N GLU A 98 1.35 10.67 6.54
CA GLU A 98 0.29 11.65 6.24
C GLU A 98 -0.97 11.41 7.08
N GLY A 99 -0.99 10.34 7.88
CA GLY A 99 -2.12 9.98 8.72
C GLY A 99 -3.19 9.22 7.95
N HIS A 100 -2.85 8.54 6.85
CA HIS A 100 -3.76 7.63 6.18
C HIS A 100 -3.66 6.24 6.80
N LEU A 101 -4.80 5.58 6.96
CA LEU A 101 -4.89 4.16 7.21
C LEU A 101 -4.50 3.43 5.94
N VAL A 102 -3.53 2.53 6.07
CA VAL A 102 -3.00 1.75 4.97
C VAL A 102 -3.06 0.26 5.29
N ALA A 103 -3.14 -0.59 4.26
CA ALA A 103 -2.81 -2.01 4.38
C ALA A 103 -1.50 -2.27 3.64
N LEU A 104 -0.53 -2.89 4.30
CA LEU A 104 0.80 -3.13 3.76
C LEU A 104 1.18 -4.61 3.77
N ALA A 105 1.99 -5.01 2.80
CA ALA A 105 2.64 -6.31 2.68
C ALA A 105 4.09 -6.11 2.22
N GLU A 106 5.01 -6.87 2.79
CA GLU A 106 6.47 -6.84 2.56
C GLU A 106 6.95 -8.16 1.95
#